data_AF-A0A381VHK2-F1
#
_entry.id   AF-A0A381VHK2-F1
#
_cell.length_a   1.000
_cell.length_b   1.000
_cell.length_c   1.000
_cell.angle_alpha   90.00
_cell.angle_beta   90.00
_cell.angle_gamma   90.00
#
_symmetry.space_group_name_H-M   'P 1'
#
loop_
_entity.id
_entity.type
_entity.pdbx_description
1 polymer ?
#
loop_
_entity_poly.entity_id
_entity_poly.type
_entity_poly.pdbx_seq_one_letter_code
_entity_poly.pdbx_strand_id
1 'polypeptide(L)'
;VIVLVAGSFLVFLEALSQAKIMQVKSEITTIQSVLLNSKINQLRASGFDDLPQSHDYVSFTDYPNYSFSLTVSYVDDQFQLSGGSTNYKMVELGIQHTDERYPIISDSFIITNAL
;
A
#
# COMPACT_ATOMS: atom_id res chain seq x y z
N VAL A 1 -8.39 -7.60 -49.17
CA VAL A 1 -8.42 -8.55 -48.04
C VAL A 1 -7.16 -8.46 -47.18
N ILE A 2 -5.94 -8.56 -47.74
CA ILE A 2 -4.67 -8.53 -46.98
C ILE A 2 -4.51 -7.28 -46.11
N VAL A 3 -4.84 -6.08 -46.61
CA VAL A 3 -4.72 -4.82 -45.84
C VAL A 3 -5.62 -4.80 -44.60
N LEU A 4 -6.83 -5.35 -44.70
CA LEU A 4 -7.76 -5.44 -43.56
C LEU A 4 -7.30 -6.48 -42.53
N VAL A 5 -6.72 -7.59 -42.98
CA VAL A 5 -6.14 -8.61 -42.10
C VAL A 5 -4.90 -8.09 -41.39
N ALA A 6 -4.00 -7.39 -42.10
CA ALA A 6 -2.82 -6.77 -41.49
C ALA A 6 -3.20 -5.67 -40.50
N GLY A 7 -4.18 -4.82 -40.83
CA GLY A 7 -4.68 -3.76 -39.95
C GLY A 7 -5.34 -4.31 -38.68
N SER A 8 -6.21 -5.32 -38.81
CA SER A 8 -6.84 -5.98 -37.65
C SER A 8 -5.82 -6.69 -36.76
N PHE A 9 -4.77 -7.28 -37.34
CA PHE A 9 -3.70 -7.91 -36.58
C PHE A 9 -2.87 -6.89 -35.78
N LEU A 10 -2.59 -5.71 -36.32
CA LEU A 10 -1.89 -4.64 -35.59
C LEU A 10 -2.69 -4.17 -34.37
N VAL A 11 -3.99 -3.89 -34.55
CA VAL A 11 -4.88 -3.49 -33.45
C VAL A 11 -4.96 -4.59 -32.39
N PHE A 12 -5.01 -5.86 -32.81
CA PHE A 12 -4.99 -6.99 -31.89
C PHE A 12 -3.69 -7.05 -31.05
N LEU A 13 -2.52 -6.88 -31.67
CA LEU A 13 -1.24 -6.88 -30.95
C LEU A 13 -1.15 -5.71 -29.96
N GLU A 14 -1.65 -4.54 -30.34
CA GLU A 14 -1.70 -3.38 -29.45
C GLU A 14 -2.59 -3.66 -28.22
N ALA A 15 -3.80 -4.17 -28.45
CA ALA A 15 -4.71 -4.55 -27.37
C ALA A 15 -4.12 -5.65 -26.47
N LEU A 16 -3.41 -6.63 -27.05
CA LEU A 16 -2.73 -7.69 -26.29
C LEU A 16 -1.63 -7.12 -25.39
N SER A 17 -0.84 -6.16 -25.91
CA SER A 17 0.19 -5.46 -25.13
C SER A 17 -0.44 -4.69 -23.96
N GLN A 18 -1.52 -3.95 -24.22
CA GLN A 18 -2.25 -3.21 -23.18
C GLN A 18 -2.82 -4.15 -22.11
N ALA A 19 -3.41 -5.28 -22.49
CA ALA A 19 -3.94 -6.27 -21.57
C ALA A 19 -2.84 -6.84 -20.65
N LYS A 20 -1.66 -7.12 -21.19
CA LYS A 20 -0.51 -7.60 -20.39
C LYS A 20 -0.01 -6.55 -19.40
N ILE A 21 0.07 -5.29 -19.81
CA ILE A 21 0.46 -4.19 -18.92
C ILE A 21 -0.56 -4.05 -17.78
N MET A 22 -1.86 -4.11 -18.11
CA MET A 22 -2.93 -4.05 -17.12
C MET A 22 -2.88 -5.23 -16.15
N GLN A 23 -2.59 -6.44 -16.64
CA GLN A 23 -2.43 -7.62 -15.80
C GLN A 23 -1.30 -7.44 -14.78
N VAL A 24 -0.09 -7.08 -15.24
CA VAL A 24 1.06 -6.87 -14.34
C VAL A 24 0.76 -5.80 -13.29
N LYS A 25 0.14 -4.69 -13.70
CA LYS A 25 -0.30 -3.64 -12.78
C LYS A 25 -1.27 -4.19 -11.73
N SER A 26 -2.25 -4.98 -12.14
CA SER A 26 -3.22 -5.59 -11.23
C SER A 26 -2.57 -6.56 -10.24
N GLU A 27 -1.61 -7.37 -10.69
CA GLU A 27 -0.86 -8.29 -9.83
C GLU A 27 -0.08 -7.54 -8.75
N ILE A 28 0.65 -6.49 -9.12
CA ILE A 28 1.41 -5.66 -8.18
C ILE A 28 0.48 -4.98 -7.17
N THR A 29 -0.60 -4.34 -7.64
CA THR A 29 -1.59 -3.71 -6.75
C THR A 29 -2.22 -4.73 -5.81
N THR A 30 -2.52 -5.94 -6.29
CA THR A 30 -3.06 -7.01 -5.44
C THR A 30 -2.07 -7.41 -4.34
N ILE A 31 -0.79 -7.58 -4.68
CA ILE A 31 0.25 -7.91 -3.69
C ILE A 31 0.39 -6.75 -2.67
N GLN A 32 0.44 -5.50 -3.13
CA GLN A 32 0.48 -4.34 -2.24
C GLN A 32 -0.71 -4.33 -1.26
N SER A 33 -1.93 -4.60 -1.74
CA SER A 33 -3.13 -4.67 -0.90
C SER A 33 -3.08 -5.81 0.13
N VAL A 34 -2.57 -6.99 -0.26
CA VAL A 34 -2.40 -8.12 0.66
C VAL A 34 -1.36 -7.80 1.74
N LEU A 35 -0.23 -7.20 1.36
CA LEU A 35 0.83 -6.81 2.29
C LEU A 35 0.35 -5.72 3.26
N LEU A 36 -0.35 -4.70 2.74
CA LEU A 36 -0.97 -3.65 3.52
C LEU A 36 -1.92 -4.23 4.57
N ASN A 37 -2.86 -5.09 4.13
CA ASN A 37 -3.84 -5.70 5.03
C ASN A 37 -3.17 -6.56 6.10
N SER A 38 -2.19 -7.40 5.72
CA SER A 38 -1.45 -8.23 6.66
C SER A 38 -0.75 -7.39 7.72
N LYS A 39 -0.08 -6.31 7.31
CA LYS A 39 0.65 -5.44 8.23
C LYS A 39 -0.28 -4.63 9.14
N ILE A 40 -1.42 -4.14 8.63
CA ILE A 40 -2.46 -3.50 9.45
C ILE A 40 -2.95 -4.48 10.54
N ASN A 41 -3.22 -5.73 10.18
CA ASN A 41 -3.67 -6.73 11.15
C ASN A 41 -2.61 -7.05 12.20
N GLN A 42 -1.33 -7.12 11.82
CA GLN A 42 -0.22 -7.26 12.78
C GLN A 42 -0.15 -6.07 13.76
N LEU A 43 -0.25 -4.84 13.25
CA LEU A 43 -0.19 -3.63 14.09
C LEU A 43 -1.40 -3.51 15.02
N ARG A 44 -2.60 -3.88 14.55
CA ARG A 44 -3.80 -3.96 15.39
C ARG A 44 -3.66 -5.02 16.49
N ALA A 45 -3.02 -6.15 16.21
CA ALA A 45 -2.77 -7.20 17.19
C ALA A 45 -1.73 -6.81 18.25
N SER A 46 -0.74 -5.98 17.88
CA SER A 46 0.24 -5.40 18.83
C SER A 46 -0.43 -4.52 19.90
N GLY A 47 -1.56 -3.89 19.56
CA GLY A 47 -2.25 -2.98 20.46
C GLY A 47 -1.56 -1.61 20.57
N PHE A 48 -2.01 -0.79 21.52
CA PHE A 48 -1.58 0.62 21.63
C PHE A 48 -0.15 0.80 22.14
N ASP A 49 0.29 -0.04 23.08
CA ASP A 49 1.57 0.14 23.78
C ASP A 49 2.76 -0.40 22.97
N ASP A 50 2.55 -1.48 22.21
CA ASP A 50 3.61 -2.17 21.46
C ASP A 50 3.63 -1.78 19.97
N LEU A 51 3.33 -0.50 19.67
CA LEU A 51 3.47 0.00 18.31
C LEU A 51 4.92 0.29 17.97
N PRO A 52 5.40 -0.16 16.79
CA PRO A 52 6.72 0.18 16.32
C PRO A 52 6.86 1.69 16.09
N GLN A 53 8.10 2.18 16.22
CA GLN A 53 8.41 3.57 15.94
C GLN A 53 8.15 3.91 14.47
N SER A 54 7.76 5.16 14.22
CA SER A 54 7.59 5.68 12.86
C SER A 54 8.90 5.54 12.08
N HIS A 55 8.81 5.07 10.85
CA HIS A 55 9.95 4.91 9.96
C HIS A 55 9.55 5.09 8.49
N ASP A 56 10.53 5.49 7.69
CA ASP A 56 10.41 5.58 6.23
C ASP A 56 10.30 4.20 5.59
N TYR A 57 10.32 4.14 4.25
CA TYR A 57 10.17 2.89 3.51
C TYR A 57 11.28 1.88 3.79
N VAL A 58 10.91 0.76 4.41
CA VAL A 58 11.77 -0.41 4.65
C VAL A 58 11.27 -1.58 3.82
N SER A 59 12.19 -2.31 3.17
CA SER A 59 11.85 -3.47 2.34
C SER A 59 11.29 -4.63 3.15
N PHE A 60 10.32 -5.35 2.58
CA PHE A 60 9.85 -6.61 3.15
C PHE A 60 10.91 -7.71 2.95
N THR A 61 11.15 -8.51 3.98
CA THR A 61 12.09 -9.65 3.92
C THR A 61 11.65 -10.70 2.90
N ASP A 62 10.36 -11.01 2.87
CA ASP A 62 9.78 -12.04 1.99
C ASP A 62 9.42 -11.48 0.60
N TYR A 63 9.38 -10.15 0.46
CA TYR A 63 8.97 -9.43 -0.75
C TYR A 63 9.94 -8.28 -1.04
N PRO A 64 11.17 -8.55 -1.53
CA PRO A 64 12.24 -7.55 -1.62
C PRO A 64 11.93 -6.39 -2.57
N ASN A 65 11.01 -6.59 -3.51
CA ASN A 65 10.55 -5.55 -4.46
C ASN A 65 9.46 -4.63 -3.88
N TYR A 66 9.10 -4.82 -2.61
CA TYR A 66 8.09 -4.03 -1.93
C TYR A 66 8.69 -3.45 -0.66
N SER A 67 8.30 -2.23 -0.34
CA SER A 67 8.69 -1.56 0.90
C SER A 67 7.47 -0.96 1.58
N PHE A 68 7.54 -0.78 2.89
CA PHE A 68 6.48 -0.14 3.68
C PHE A 68 7.02 0.99 4.55
N SER A 69 6.25 2.07 4.64
CA SER A 69 6.47 3.18 5.57
C SER A 69 5.41 3.14 6.66
N LEU A 70 5.79 3.48 7.88
CA LEU A 70 4.90 3.54 9.02
C LEU A 70 5.01 4.91 9.69
N THR A 71 3.89 5.61 9.81
CA THR A 71 3.81 6.87 10.55
C THR A 71 2.83 6.70 11.70
N VAL A 72 3.33 6.82 12.93
CA VAL A 72 2.55 6.80 14.15
C VAL A 72 2.57 8.20 14.77
N SER A 73 1.38 8.77 14.94
CA SER A 73 1.19 10.11 15.52
C SER A 73 0.11 10.08 16.59
N TYR A 74 0.27 10.86 17.66
CA TYR A 74 -0.79 11.03 18.66
C TYR A 74 -1.87 11.96 18.12
N VAL A 75 -3.13 11.62 18.37
CA VAL A 75 -4.29 12.42 17.96
C VAL A 75 -5.22 12.71 19.12
N ASP A 76 -5.92 13.83 19.09
CA ASP A 76 -6.91 14.20 20.11
C ASP A 76 -8.28 13.54 19.88
N ASP A 77 -9.26 13.84 20.74
CA ASP A 77 -10.65 13.35 20.63
C ASP A 77 -11.38 13.84 19.37
N GLN A 78 -10.81 14.81 18.64
CA GLN A 78 -11.29 15.31 17.36
C GLN A 78 -10.47 14.76 16.17
N PHE A 79 -9.63 13.76 16.44
CA PHE A 79 -8.71 13.12 15.49
C PHE A 79 -7.75 14.11 14.80
N GLN A 80 -7.42 15.22 15.46
CA GLN A 80 -6.39 16.16 15.03
C GLN A 80 -5.05 15.78 15.64
N LEU A 81 -3.97 16.08 14.93
CA LEU A 81 -2.61 15.84 15.42
C LEU A 81 -2.38 16.61 16.73
N SER A 82 -2.03 15.88 17.77
CA SER A 82 -1.71 16.44 19.08
C SER A 82 -0.21 16.40 19.32
N GLY A 83 0.36 17.51 19.80
CA GLY A 83 1.77 17.58 20.21
C GLY A 83 2.08 16.86 21.52
N GLY A 84 1.06 16.36 22.23
CA GLY A 84 1.19 15.64 23.49
C GLY A 84 0.72 14.18 23.39
N SER A 85 1.09 13.37 24.37
CA SER A 85 0.61 11.99 24.48
C SER A 85 -0.89 11.97 24.79
N THR A 86 -1.67 11.35 23.92
CA THR A 86 -3.11 11.13 24.08
C THR A 86 -3.43 9.64 24.13
N ASN A 87 -4.69 9.29 24.37
CA ASN A 87 -5.16 7.90 24.34
C ASN A 87 -5.44 7.38 22.91
N TYR A 88 -5.11 8.16 21.88
CA TYR A 88 -5.35 7.79 20.48
C TYR A 88 -4.07 7.94 19.68
N LYS A 89 -3.71 6.90 18.94
CA LYS A 89 -2.62 6.92 17.97
C LYS A 89 -3.21 6.71 16.59
N MET A 90 -2.95 7.64 15.68
CA MET A 90 -3.17 7.46 14.26
C MET A 90 -1.96 6.73 13.68
N VAL A 91 -2.24 5.64 12.98
CA VAL A 91 -1.25 4.83 12.30
C VAL A 91 -1.52 4.92 10.82
N GLU A 92 -0.58 5.49 10.07
CA GLU A 92 -0.61 5.55 8.62
C GLU A 92 0.42 4.56 8.07
N LEU A 93 -0.03 3.69 7.17
CA LEU A 93 0.81 2.68 6.55
C LEU A 93 0.78 2.89 5.03
N GLY A 94 1.96 3.01 4.43
CA GLY A 94 2.12 3.10 2.97
C GLY A 94 2.90 1.90 2.45
N ILE A 95 2.43 1.26 1.38
CA ILE A 95 3.15 0.21 0.66
C ILE A 95 3.53 0.72 -0.72
N GLN A 96 4.82 0.65 -1.05
CA GLN A 96 5.36 0.98 -2.36
C GLN A 96 6.03 -0.22 -3.01
N HIS A 97 6.03 -0.24 -4.34
CA HIS A 97 6.84 -1.16 -5.13
C HIS A 97 8.16 -0.44 -5.49
N THR A 98 9.25 -1.19 -5.73
CA THR A 98 10.56 -0.62 -6.12
C THR A 98 10.50 0.19 -7.41
N ASP A 99 9.54 -0.14 -8.28
CA ASP A 99 9.29 0.60 -9.51
C ASP A 99 8.27 1.72 -9.28
N GLU A 100 8.73 2.96 -9.40
CA GLU A 100 7.97 4.20 -9.16
C GLU A 100 6.79 4.40 -10.11
N ARG A 101 6.69 3.63 -11.21
CA ARG A 101 5.56 3.70 -12.15
C ARG A 101 4.27 3.14 -11.54
N TYR A 102 4.37 2.34 -10.48
CA TYR A 102 3.21 1.80 -9.78
C TYR A 102 2.83 2.71 -8.62
N PRO A 103 1.52 2.99 -8.44
CA PRO A 103 1.07 3.86 -7.37
C PRO A 103 1.38 3.24 -6.00
N ILE A 104 1.62 4.12 -5.03
CA ILE A 104 1.71 3.77 -3.62
C ILE A 104 0.28 3.53 -3.13
N ILE A 105 0.06 2.45 -2.40
CA ILE A 105 -1.21 2.21 -1.71
C ILE A 105 -0.98 2.49 -0.23
N SER A 106 -1.79 3.39 0.32
CA SER A 106 -1.77 3.72 1.73
C SER A 106 -3.13 3.53 2.37
N ASP A 107 -3.12 3.27 3.67
CA ASP A 107 -4.30 3.23 4.51
C ASP A 107 -3.94 3.74 5.91
N SER A 108 -4.92 4.26 6.62
CA SER A 108 -4.75 4.80 7.97
C SER A 108 -5.84 4.32 8.91
N PHE A 109 -5.46 4.12 10.17
CA PHE A 109 -6.39 3.68 11.18
C PHE A 109 -5.97 4.19 12.57
N ILE A 110 -6.95 4.25 13.47
CA ILE A 110 -6.75 4.72 14.82
C ILE A 110 -6.71 3.52 15.76
N ILE A 111 -5.73 3.53 16.66
CA ILE A 111 -5.67 2.62 17.81
C ILE A 111 -5.89 3.44 19.07
N THR A 112 -6.75 2.93 19.94
CA THR A 112 -7.06 3.56 21.21
C THR A 112 -6.42 2.81 22.36
N ASN A 113 -6.04 3.53 23.39
CA ASN A 113 -5.73 2.98 24.70
C ASN A 113 -7.02 2.91 25.53
N ALA A 114 -7.97 2.08 25.09
CA ALA A 114 -9.17 1.83 25.86
C ALA A 114 -8.91 0.67 26.83
N LEU A 115 -8.58 1.02 28.07
CA LEU A 115 -8.81 0.15 29.24
C LEU A 115 -10.30 0.13 29.57
#